data_AF-A0A7S1Q8X2-F1
#
_entry.id   AF-A0A7S1Q8X2-F1
#
_cell.length_a   1.000
_cell.length_b   1.000
_cell.length_c   1.000
_cell.angle_alpha   90.00
_cell.angle_beta   90.00
_cell.angle_gamma   90.00
#
_symmetry.space_group_name_H-M   'P 1'
#
loop_
_entity.id
_entity.type
_entity.pdbx_description
1 polymer ?
#
loop_
_entity_poly.entity_id
_entity_poly.type
_entity_poly.pdbx_seq_one_letter_code
_entity_poly.pdbx_strand_id
1 'polypeptide(L)'
;IQTEDDITAAVVVPREKLEYLNAELANPAVKLLRNCELRLFQRPDDAIIRGCDTKAEEDMSGEGNFMSNFEPLTCEQAEVLTKQAVAFDSFTEHMQNRLRAAAEEPDKKKFVVSSDHFRIVDGRPTANPRYLQVRTDFSQAKERRVAEVAARLRRRIPLGKPVHFPVTGVLPGRRNNPPDTLADGTPIRPLAVFNPIHFQDLPELFMEFVSSLTGKSPSTTGAGSEGALTKGPFNSLTFTADLNTTLVGMILTGYAGFSSAAGYIGRRKVDHDISLLVPEIWCRMSEQERDPVYMIKNGLLEKIDDFELNGRQVLASRLGYRITSHFVRRFLVRIFESPDAVFDEAMLKPETQDMVMFVDGVNNITEAHARTAKAYIRDGSVDTACPPLRALLHIMAEGRTPNGLTVYAPEFRALFKREEMLASAWYRERLVAKQKQEVARLERSIAALRDFIKSPDSAADAARLGITGRLAAAEKQLAVTTASGFVDSLVGTAGSEPSLA
;
A
#
# COMPACT_ATOMS: atom_id res chain seq x y z
N ILE A 1 -1.89 -10.64 12.47
CA ILE A 1 -3.15 -10.83 11.72
C ILE A 1 -3.12 -9.94 10.51
N GLN A 2 -3.14 -10.52 9.30
CA GLN A 2 -3.13 -9.77 8.05
C GLN A 2 -4.46 -9.03 7.85
N THR A 3 -4.42 -7.80 7.35
CA THR A 3 -5.62 -6.97 7.04
C THR A 3 -5.74 -6.60 5.56
N GLU A 4 -4.63 -6.63 4.83
CA GLU A 4 -4.44 -6.21 3.44
C GLU A 4 -3.37 -7.09 2.79
N ASP A 5 -3.33 -7.14 1.46
CA ASP A 5 -2.23 -7.73 0.68
C ASP A 5 -2.07 -6.97 -0.65
N ASP A 6 -2.77 -7.36 -1.71
CA ASP A 6 -2.70 -6.73 -3.04
C ASP A 6 -3.95 -5.86 -3.33
N ILE A 7 -5.14 -6.45 -3.29
CA ILE A 7 -6.39 -5.72 -3.62
C ILE A 7 -7.14 -5.32 -2.35
N THR A 8 -7.16 -4.01 -2.06
CA THR A 8 -7.79 -3.47 -0.85
C THR A 8 -8.89 -2.45 -1.14
N ALA A 9 -10.04 -2.61 -0.48
CA ALA A 9 -11.06 -1.58 -0.37
C ALA A 9 -10.85 -0.76 0.92
N ALA A 10 -10.95 0.56 0.82
CA ALA A 10 -10.77 1.46 1.94
C ALA A 10 -11.82 2.57 2.00
N VAL A 11 -12.11 3.05 3.21
CA VAL A 11 -12.98 4.19 3.45
C VAL A 11 -12.41 5.08 4.55
N VAL A 12 -12.52 6.39 4.38
CA VAL A 12 -12.20 7.39 5.40
C VAL A 12 -13.49 7.80 6.10
N VAL A 13 -13.50 7.65 7.43
CA VAL A 13 -14.69 7.88 8.26
C VAL A 13 -14.34 8.90 9.34
N PRO A 14 -15.17 9.94 9.54
CA PRO A 14 -15.04 10.84 10.68
C PRO A 14 -15.07 10.05 11.99
N ARG A 15 -14.15 10.36 12.91
CA ARG A 15 -13.96 9.60 14.15
C ARG A 15 -15.25 9.53 14.97
N GLU A 16 -15.98 10.63 15.05
CA GLU A 16 -17.21 10.79 15.83
C GLU A 16 -18.36 9.90 15.35
N LYS A 17 -18.26 9.32 14.13
CA LYS A 17 -19.24 8.37 13.61
C LYS A 17 -18.98 6.92 14.02
N LEU A 18 -17.86 6.66 14.70
CA LEU A 18 -17.46 5.33 15.14
C LEU A 18 -17.46 5.25 16.66
N GLU A 19 -18.13 4.24 17.19
CA GLU A 19 -18.14 3.96 18.62
C GLU A 19 -16.91 3.12 19.02
N TYR A 20 -16.43 3.29 20.25
CA TYR A 20 -15.40 2.45 20.88
C TYR A 20 -14.06 2.31 20.14
N LEU A 21 -13.63 3.36 19.45
CA LEU A 21 -12.25 3.48 18.97
C LEU A 21 -11.27 3.55 20.15
N ASN A 22 -9.98 3.31 19.88
CA ASN A 22 -8.95 3.54 20.89
C ASN A 22 -9.00 5.02 21.33
N ALA A 23 -9.10 5.28 22.63
CA ALA A 23 -9.19 6.63 23.16
C ALA A 23 -7.92 7.46 22.85
N GLU A 24 -6.76 6.79 22.81
CA GLU A 24 -5.46 7.40 22.51
C GLU A 24 -5.33 7.88 21.05
N LEU A 25 -6.14 7.34 20.14
CA LEU A 25 -6.10 7.72 18.72
C LEU A 25 -6.71 9.11 18.55
N ALA A 26 -5.90 10.16 18.41
CA ALA A 26 -6.38 11.55 18.36
C ALA A 26 -6.89 12.00 16.98
N ASN A 27 -6.72 11.19 15.93
CA ASN A 27 -7.02 11.56 14.54
C ASN A 27 -8.49 11.99 14.33
N PRO A 28 -8.76 13.09 13.60
CA PRO A 28 -10.12 13.58 13.35
C PRO A 28 -10.96 12.62 12.49
N ALA A 29 -10.31 11.88 11.60
CA ALA A 29 -10.91 10.81 10.82
C ALA A 29 -9.98 9.59 10.84
N VAL A 30 -10.52 8.42 10.53
CA VAL A 30 -9.77 7.17 10.47
C VAL A 30 -10.02 6.45 9.16
N LYS A 31 -9.02 5.71 8.68
CA LYS A 31 -9.16 4.82 7.52
C LYS A 31 -9.51 3.41 8.01
N LEU A 32 -10.58 2.85 7.46
CA LEU A 32 -10.95 1.45 7.61
C LEU A 32 -10.67 0.72 6.31
N LEU A 33 -10.28 -0.55 6.43
CA LEU A 33 -9.76 -1.34 5.33
C LEU A 33 -10.45 -2.70 5.27
N ARG A 34 -10.46 -3.28 4.07
CA ARG A 34 -10.84 -4.66 3.85
C ARG A 34 -10.09 -5.22 2.65
N ASN A 35 -9.34 -6.30 2.87
CA ASN A 35 -8.84 -7.11 1.78
C ASN A 35 -10.03 -7.70 0.98
N CYS A 36 -10.05 -7.44 -0.33
CA CYS A 36 -11.08 -7.86 -1.27
C CYS A 36 -10.99 -9.35 -1.62
N GLU A 37 -9.83 -9.96 -1.39
CA GLU A 37 -9.46 -11.29 -1.84
C GLU A 37 -9.68 -12.32 -0.73
N LEU A 38 -10.11 -13.52 -1.13
CA LEU A 38 -10.20 -14.69 -0.25
C LEU A 38 -8.96 -15.58 -0.33
N ARG A 39 -8.26 -15.51 -1.46
CA ARG A 39 -7.01 -16.21 -1.71
C ARG A 39 -6.02 -15.26 -2.39
N LEU A 40 -4.75 -15.39 -2.05
CA LEU A 40 -3.67 -14.49 -2.48
C LEU A 40 -2.81 -15.20 -3.52
N PHE A 41 -2.57 -14.55 -4.67
CA PHE A 41 -1.86 -15.18 -5.79
C PHE A 41 -0.34 -15.07 -5.65
N GLN A 42 0.20 -15.81 -4.68
CA GLN A 42 1.59 -15.74 -4.26
C GLN A 42 2.57 -16.20 -5.35
N ARG A 43 3.75 -15.58 -5.36
CA ARG A 43 4.91 -16.00 -6.14
C ARG A 43 6.03 -16.46 -5.19
N PRO A 44 6.15 -17.77 -4.90
CA PRO A 44 7.11 -18.28 -3.93
C PRO A 44 8.50 -18.41 -4.55
N ASP A 45 9.20 -17.29 -4.73
CA ASP A 45 10.52 -17.26 -5.37
C ASP A 45 11.55 -18.12 -4.61
N ASP A 46 11.48 -18.14 -3.26
CA ASP A 46 12.42 -18.84 -2.40
C ASP A 46 12.12 -20.35 -2.25
N ALA A 47 10.93 -20.81 -2.64
CA ALA A 47 10.53 -22.22 -2.55
C ALA A 47 11.30 -23.14 -3.51
N ILE A 48 12.05 -22.57 -4.47
CA ILE A 48 13.00 -23.33 -5.29
C ILE A 48 14.11 -23.96 -4.44
N ILE A 49 14.44 -23.34 -3.30
CA ILE A 49 15.38 -23.87 -2.32
C ILE A 49 14.57 -24.70 -1.33
N ARG A 50 14.71 -26.03 -1.42
CA ARG A 50 14.01 -27.01 -0.56
C ARG A 50 14.15 -26.63 0.92
N GLY A 51 13.02 -26.61 1.62
CA GLY A 51 12.95 -26.31 3.06
C GLY A 51 13.18 -24.84 3.43
N CYS A 52 13.46 -23.95 2.47
CA CYS A 52 13.68 -22.53 2.75
C CYS A 52 12.35 -21.80 2.99
N ASP A 53 11.40 -21.90 2.06
CA ASP A 53 10.06 -21.33 2.22
C ASP A 53 9.13 -22.36 2.85
N THR A 54 9.21 -22.48 4.18
CA THR A 54 8.41 -23.44 4.94
C THR A 54 6.91 -23.19 4.78
N LYS A 55 6.51 -21.94 4.51
CA LYS A 55 5.09 -21.59 4.38
C LYS A 55 4.55 -22.00 3.01
N ALA A 56 5.27 -21.73 1.93
CA ALA A 56 4.87 -22.20 0.61
C ALA A 56 4.83 -23.73 0.55
N GLU A 57 5.79 -24.42 1.18
CA GLU A 57 5.76 -25.89 1.23
C GLU A 57 4.58 -26.44 2.02
N GLU A 58 4.24 -25.85 3.18
CA GLU A 58 3.03 -26.19 3.93
C GLU A 58 1.77 -25.97 3.07
N ASP A 59 1.62 -24.77 2.50
CA ASP A 59 0.43 -24.38 1.75
C ASP A 59 0.27 -25.25 0.51
N MET A 60 1.33 -25.48 -0.27
CA MET A 60 1.30 -26.28 -1.50
C MET A 60 1.03 -27.77 -1.23
N SER A 61 1.42 -28.27 -0.06
CA SER A 61 1.19 -29.68 0.31
C SER A 61 -0.28 -29.98 0.61
N GLY A 62 -1.08 -28.95 0.89
CA GLY A 62 -2.52 -29.05 1.14
C GLY A 62 -3.38 -29.49 -0.06
N GLU A 63 -4.65 -29.79 0.22
CA GLU A 63 -5.65 -30.10 -0.80
C GLU A 63 -6.41 -28.84 -1.27
N GLY A 64 -7.03 -28.89 -2.45
CA GLY A 64 -7.87 -27.80 -2.96
C GLY A 64 -7.10 -26.55 -3.41
N ASN A 65 -5.80 -26.69 -3.64
CA ASN A 65 -4.93 -25.65 -4.15
C ASN A 65 -5.15 -25.42 -5.65
N PHE A 66 -5.14 -24.15 -6.05
CA PHE A 66 -4.93 -23.76 -7.43
C PHE A 66 -3.44 -23.41 -7.59
N MET A 67 -2.77 -24.08 -8.52
CA MET A 67 -1.34 -23.88 -8.82
C MET A 67 -1.17 -23.59 -10.30
N SER A 68 -0.16 -22.79 -10.63
CA SER A 68 0.20 -22.42 -11.98
C SER A 68 1.72 -22.31 -12.12
N ASN A 69 2.23 -22.69 -13.28
CA ASN A 69 3.65 -22.66 -13.62
C ASN A 69 4.55 -23.56 -12.73
N PHE A 70 4.05 -24.74 -12.37
CA PHE A 70 4.84 -25.84 -11.81
C PHE A 70 4.86 -27.04 -12.78
N GLU A 71 5.89 -27.86 -12.71
CA GLU A 71 5.93 -29.13 -13.46
C GLU A 71 4.92 -30.14 -12.89
N PRO A 72 4.13 -30.81 -13.74
CA PRO A 72 3.24 -31.89 -13.32
C PRO A 72 4.04 -33.19 -13.19
N LEU A 73 4.61 -33.45 -12.01
CA LEU A 73 5.40 -34.66 -11.76
C LEU A 73 4.51 -35.90 -11.74
N THR A 74 4.91 -36.97 -12.43
CA THR A 74 4.25 -38.27 -12.33
C THR A 74 4.54 -38.94 -10.99
N CYS A 75 3.76 -39.96 -10.61
CA CYS A 75 4.02 -40.73 -9.39
C CYS A 75 5.37 -41.46 -9.43
N GLU A 76 5.83 -41.89 -10.60
CA GLU A 76 7.17 -42.47 -10.80
C GLU A 76 8.27 -41.43 -10.54
N GLN A 77 8.09 -40.19 -11.01
CA GLN A 77 9.03 -39.10 -10.72
C GLN A 77 9.03 -38.77 -9.22
N ALA A 78 7.86 -38.80 -8.56
CA ALA A 78 7.77 -38.65 -7.12
C ALA A 78 8.50 -39.77 -6.37
N GLU A 79 8.38 -41.02 -6.83
CA GLU A 79 9.11 -42.17 -6.26
C GLU A 79 10.64 -42.03 -6.42
N VAL A 80 11.10 -41.51 -7.55
CA VAL A 80 12.53 -41.21 -7.74
C VAL A 80 12.99 -40.14 -6.74
N LEU A 81 12.19 -39.09 -6.52
CA LEU A 81 12.51 -38.04 -5.55
C LEU A 81 12.59 -38.58 -4.12
N THR A 82 11.65 -39.45 -3.71
CA THR A 82 11.65 -40.02 -2.35
C THR A 82 12.84 -40.94 -2.09
N LYS A 83 13.41 -41.58 -3.13
CA LYS A 83 14.62 -42.42 -3.04
C LYS A 83 15.92 -41.61 -2.92
N GLN A 84 15.91 -40.33 -3.26
CA GLN A 84 17.07 -39.44 -3.13
C GLN A 84 17.20 -38.92 -1.69
N ALA A 85 17.45 -39.82 -0.73
CA ALA A 85 17.35 -39.56 0.72
C ALA A 85 17.91 -38.20 1.18
N VAL A 86 19.15 -37.86 0.82
CA VAL A 86 19.79 -36.59 1.24
C VAL A 86 19.04 -35.36 0.71
N ALA A 87 18.63 -35.39 -0.56
CA ALA A 87 17.96 -34.26 -1.19
C ALA A 87 16.48 -34.19 -0.79
N PHE A 88 15.88 -35.33 -0.45
CA PHE A 88 14.50 -35.43 0.03
C PHE A 88 14.37 -34.92 1.48
N ASP A 89 15.35 -35.19 2.33
CA ASP A 89 15.43 -34.67 3.70
C ASP A 89 15.52 -33.14 3.77
N SER A 90 15.90 -32.47 2.67
CA SER A 90 15.93 -31.01 2.61
C SER A 90 14.53 -30.37 2.50
N PHE A 91 13.50 -31.12 2.13
CA PHE A 91 12.11 -30.61 2.17
C PHE A 91 11.58 -30.56 3.60
N THR A 92 10.61 -29.69 3.84
CA THR A 92 9.78 -29.77 5.06
C THR A 92 8.98 -31.07 5.10
N GLU A 93 8.59 -31.49 6.32
CA GLU A 93 7.78 -32.69 6.53
C GLU A 93 6.47 -32.67 5.73
N HIS A 94 5.84 -31.50 5.55
CA HIS A 94 4.62 -31.35 4.75
C HIS A 94 4.83 -31.78 3.29
N MET A 95 5.88 -31.26 2.65
CA MET A 95 6.18 -31.58 1.25
C MET A 95 6.65 -33.03 1.10
N GLN A 96 7.46 -33.52 2.05
CA GLN A 96 7.86 -34.94 2.08
C GLN A 96 6.63 -35.86 2.13
N ASN A 97 5.69 -35.59 3.04
CA ASN A 97 4.48 -36.40 3.18
C ASN A 97 3.61 -36.34 1.91
N ARG A 98 3.51 -35.18 1.25
CA ARG A 98 2.77 -35.02 -0.01
C ARG A 98 3.38 -35.84 -1.14
N LEU A 99 4.71 -35.81 -1.30
CA LEU A 99 5.44 -36.56 -2.33
C LEU A 99 5.40 -38.07 -2.05
N ARG A 100 5.57 -38.49 -0.78
CA ARG A 100 5.45 -39.89 -0.37
C ARG A 100 4.06 -40.45 -0.69
N ALA A 101 3.01 -39.71 -0.33
CA ALA A 101 1.64 -40.12 -0.63
C ALA A 101 1.30 -40.13 -2.13
N ALA A 102 2.06 -39.44 -2.97
CA ALA A 102 1.93 -39.55 -4.43
C ALA A 102 2.64 -40.80 -4.95
N ALA A 103 3.83 -41.12 -4.43
CA ALA A 103 4.58 -42.32 -4.79
C ALA A 103 3.87 -43.62 -4.36
N GLU A 104 3.21 -43.63 -3.20
CA GLU A 104 2.53 -44.82 -2.65
C GLU A 104 1.14 -45.08 -3.25
N GLU A 105 0.54 -44.09 -3.93
CA GLU A 105 -0.82 -44.18 -4.47
C GLU A 105 -0.89 -43.89 -6.00
N PRO A 106 -0.10 -44.58 -6.84
CA PRO A 106 -0.01 -44.28 -8.28
C PRO A 106 -1.34 -44.44 -9.03
N ASP A 107 -2.25 -45.30 -8.54
CA ASP A 107 -3.56 -45.51 -9.16
C ASP A 107 -4.59 -44.41 -8.82
N LYS A 108 -4.35 -43.65 -7.75
CA LYS A 108 -5.29 -42.60 -7.28
C LYS A 108 -4.89 -41.20 -7.73
N LYS A 109 -3.60 -40.95 -7.95
CA LYS A 109 -3.04 -39.65 -8.34
C LYS A 109 -2.29 -39.80 -9.64
N LYS A 110 -2.61 -38.97 -10.64
CA LYS A 110 -1.86 -38.95 -11.91
C LYS A 110 -0.63 -38.05 -11.84
N PHE A 111 -0.72 -36.97 -11.07
CA PHE A 111 0.31 -35.95 -10.97
C PHE A 111 0.41 -35.37 -9.55
N VAL A 112 1.60 -34.89 -9.21
CA VAL A 112 1.91 -34.12 -8.00
C VAL A 112 2.81 -32.93 -8.38
N VAL A 113 2.77 -31.88 -7.56
CA VAL A 113 3.65 -30.71 -7.69
C VAL A 113 4.61 -30.69 -6.50
N SER A 114 5.88 -30.36 -6.76
CA SER A 114 6.89 -30.10 -5.73
C SER A 114 7.21 -28.60 -5.66
N SER A 115 7.61 -28.10 -4.50
CA SER A 115 8.00 -26.70 -4.29
C SER A 115 9.19 -26.28 -5.17
N ASP A 116 10.11 -27.19 -5.46
CA ASP A 116 11.34 -26.92 -6.22
C ASP A 116 11.26 -27.28 -7.72
N HIS A 117 10.11 -27.75 -8.20
CA HIS A 117 9.93 -28.12 -9.61
C HIS A 117 9.04 -27.12 -10.33
N PHE A 118 9.59 -25.92 -10.59
CA PHE A 118 8.90 -24.92 -11.39
C PHE A 118 8.83 -25.34 -12.86
N ARG A 119 7.78 -24.90 -13.56
CA ARG A 119 7.58 -25.19 -14.98
C ARG A 119 8.80 -24.75 -15.81
N ILE A 120 9.24 -25.62 -16.70
CA ILE A 120 10.29 -25.33 -17.67
C ILE A 120 9.72 -24.53 -18.85
N VAL A 121 10.32 -23.37 -19.12
CA VAL A 121 10.04 -22.50 -20.25
C VAL A 121 11.38 -22.22 -20.95
N ASP A 122 11.46 -22.50 -22.24
CA ASP A 122 12.70 -22.35 -23.04
C ASP A 122 13.93 -23.03 -22.41
N GLY A 123 13.71 -24.22 -21.83
CA GLY A 123 14.76 -25.06 -21.23
C GLY A 123 15.21 -24.61 -19.84
N ARG A 124 14.54 -23.65 -19.18
CA ARG A 124 14.86 -23.20 -17.82
C ARG A 124 13.62 -23.14 -16.93
N PRO A 125 13.77 -23.32 -15.61
CA PRO A 125 12.68 -23.07 -14.66
C PRO A 125 12.16 -21.64 -14.79
N THR A 126 10.83 -21.47 -14.77
CA THR A 126 10.19 -20.16 -14.80
C THR A 126 10.59 -19.31 -13.58
N ALA A 127 10.70 -17.99 -13.75
CA ALA A 127 10.84 -17.05 -12.65
C ALA A 127 9.47 -16.57 -12.09
N ASN A 128 8.38 -17.24 -12.46
CA ASN A 128 7.02 -16.88 -12.05
C ASN A 128 6.17 -18.10 -11.64
N PRO A 129 6.62 -18.93 -10.69
CA PRO A 129 5.78 -19.97 -10.06
C PRO A 129 4.61 -19.31 -9.32
N ARG A 130 3.41 -19.91 -9.33
CA ARG A 130 2.24 -19.29 -8.68
C ARG A 130 1.31 -20.28 -8.00
N TYR A 131 0.77 -19.89 -6.86
CA TYR A 131 -0.34 -20.61 -6.22
C TYR A 131 -1.31 -19.64 -5.54
N LEU A 132 -2.56 -20.07 -5.35
CA LEU A 132 -3.56 -19.32 -4.59
C LEU A 132 -3.53 -19.75 -3.11
N GLN A 133 -2.77 -19.00 -2.30
CA GLN A 133 -2.70 -19.15 -0.86
C GLN A 133 -4.04 -18.80 -0.22
N VAL A 134 -4.53 -19.60 0.73
CA VAL A 134 -5.70 -19.22 1.54
C VAL A 134 -5.30 -18.08 2.47
N ARG A 135 -6.05 -16.97 2.48
CA ARG A 135 -5.74 -15.79 3.27
C ARG A 135 -5.60 -16.16 4.76
N THR A 136 -4.53 -15.69 5.38
CA THR A 136 -4.05 -16.21 6.68
C THR A 136 -5.02 -15.97 7.84
N ASP A 137 -5.84 -14.92 7.79
CA ASP A 137 -6.85 -14.65 8.84
C ASP A 137 -8.03 -15.64 8.82
N PHE A 138 -8.22 -16.41 7.74
CA PHE A 138 -9.17 -17.52 7.71
C PHE A 138 -8.54 -18.81 8.26
N SER A 139 -7.29 -19.10 7.90
CA SER A 139 -6.58 -20.27 8.43
C SER A 139 -6.20 -20.11 9.90
N GLN A 140 -5.98 -18.87 10.36
CA GLN A 140 -5.68 -18.47 11.75
C GLN A 140 -6.89 -17.83 12.43
N ALA A 141 -8.06 -18.48 12.31
CA ALA A 141 -9.31 -17.97 12.86
C ALA A 141 -9.25 -17.77 14.38
N LYS A 142 -8.47 -18.60 15.10
CA LYS A 142 -8.29 -18.50 16.55
C LYS A 142 -7.56 -17.22 16.93
N GLU A 143 -6.45 -16.93 16.26
CA GLU A 143 -5.61 -15.75 16.51
C GLU A 143 -6.39 -14.48 16.22
N ARG A 144 -7.16 -14.47 15.12
CA ARG A 144 -8.09 -13.37 14.80
C ARG A 144 -9.13 -13.17 15.89
N ARG A 145 -9.71 -14.26 16.40
CA ARG A 145 -10.71 -14.19 17.49
C ARG A 145 -10.08 -13.67 18.79
N VAL A 146 -8.87 -14.11 19.12
CA VAL A 146 -8.12 -13.62 20.29
C VAL A 146 -7.86 -12.11 20.16
N ALA A 147 -7.42 -11.64 18.99
CA ALA A 147 -7.20 -10.21 18.75
C ALA A 147 -8.49 -9.38 18.91
N GLU A 148 -9.62 -9.87 18.37
CA GLU A 148 -10.93 -9.21 18.53
C GLU A 148 -11.36 -9.16 20.00
N VAL A 149 -11.26 -10.28 20.73
CA VAL A 149 -11.63 -10.36 22.15
C VAL A 149 -10.73 -9.48 23.01
N ALA A 150 -9.42 -9.48 22.77
CA ALA A 150 -8.48 -8.63 23.49
C ALA A 150 -8.78 -7.14 23.28
N ALA A 151 -9.02 -6.73 22.02
CA ALA A 151 -9.40 -5.35 21.71
C ALA A 151 -10.76 -4.98 22.35
N ARG A 152 -11.74 -5.89 22.31
CA ARG A 152 -13.05 -5.73 22.95
C ARG A 152 -12.92 -5.51 24.46
N LEU A 153 -12.12 -6.32 25.15
CA LEU A 153 -11.91 -6.19 26.59
C LEU A 153 -11.17 -4.89 26.93
N ARG A 154 -10.07 -4.59 26.22
CA ARG A 154 -9.28 -3.36 26.44
C ARG A 154 -10.12 -2.09 26.26
N ARG A 155 -10.99 -2.06 25.25
CA ARG A 155 -11.82 -0.90 24.91
C ARG A 155 -13.24 -0.97 25.52
N ARG A 156 -13.51 -1.99 26.35
CA ARG A 156 -14.80 -2.23 27.03
C ARG A 156 -16.00 -2.23 26.08
N ILE A 157 -15.88 -2.89 24.93
CA ILE A 157 -16.90 -2.90 23.87
C ILE A 157 -18.02 -3.89 24.23
N PRO A 158 -19.30 -3.45 24.36
CA PRO A 158 -20.41 -4.33 24.68
C PRO A 158 -20.63 -5.44 23.63
N LEU A 159 -21.17 -6.58 24.07
CA LEU A 159 -21.61 -7.63 23.15
C LEU A 159 -22.61 -7.08 22.12
N GLY A 160 -22.55 -7.57 20.88
CA GLY A 160 -23.37 -7.09 19.78
C GLY A 160 -22.86 -5.80 19.10
N LYS A 161 -21.89 -5.08 19.69
CA LYS A 161 -21.21 -3.94 19.05
C LYS A 161 -19.96 -4.41 18.28
N PRO A 162 -19.66 -3.80 17.11
CA PRO A 162 -18.50 -4.15 16.30
C PRO A 162 -17.18 -3.71 16.96
N VAL A 163 -16.09 -4.41 16.64
CA VAL A 163 -14.73 -3.98 16.99
C VAL A 163 -14.06 -3.46 15.72
N HIS A 164 -13.71 -2.17 15.71
CA HIS A 164 -13.03 -1.56 14.58
C HIS A 164 -11.51 -1.55 14.77
N PHE A 165 -10.76 -1.90 13.73
CA PHE A 165 -9.30 -1.82 13.69
C PHE A 165 -8.90 -0.79 12.61
N PRO A 166 -8.91 0.52 12.94
CA PRO A 166 -8.48 1.54 11.99
C PRO A 166 -6.98 1.47 11.73
N VAL A 167 -6.56 2.02 10.58
CA VAL A 167 -5.15 2.29 10.30
C VAL A 167 -4.57 3.20 11.39
N THR A 168 -3.36 2.90 11.84
CA THR A 168 -2.63 3.68 12.87
C THR A 168 -1.26 4.17 12.38
N GLY A 169 -0.83 3.75 11.19
CA GLY A 169 0.40 4.21 10.55
C GLY A 169 0.38 3.88 9.06
N VAL A 170 1.02 4.75 8.25
CA VAL A 170 1.15 4.58 6.79
C VAL A 170 2.64 4.64 6.46
N LEU A 171 3.20 3.49 6.07
CA LEU A 171 4.63 3.32 5.81
C LEU A 171 4.85 2.54 4.50
N PRO A 172 4.63 3.15 3.32
CA PRO A 172 5.04 2.57 2.04
C PRO A 172 6.50 2.12 2.05
N GLY A 173 6.74 0.92 1.52
CA GLY A 173 8.08 0.43 1.22
C GLY A 173 8.64 1.07 -0.04
N ARG A 174 9.94 1.38 -0.03
CA ARG A 174 10.67 1.85 -1.22
C ARG A 174 11.71 0.84 -1.61
N ARG A 175 11.63 0.38 -2.87
CA ARG A 175 12.64 -0.51 -3.41
C ARG A 175 13.81 0.30 -3.97
N ASN A 176 14.87 0.35 -3.19
CA ASN A 176 16.10 1.05 -3.51
C ASN A 176 17.08 0.14 -4.26
N ASN A 177 17.92 0.74 -5.09
CA ASN A 177 18.99 0.05 -5.80
C ASN A 177 20.26 0.92 -5.90
N PRO A 178 21.45 0.28 -5.87
CA PRO A 178 22.69 0.94 -6.26
C PRO A 178 22.71 1.15 -7.79
N PRO A 179 23.74 1.82 -8.34
CA PRO A 179 23.99 1.81 -9.77
C PRO A 179 24.23 0.38 -10.25
N ASP A 180 23.70 0.03 -11.40
CA ASP A 180 23.81 -1.31 -12.00
C ASP A 180 23.74 -1.24 -13.54
N THR A 181 23.79 -2.35 -14.25
CA THR A 181 23.65 -2.42 -15.71
C THR A 181 22.78 -3.61 -16.12
N LEU A 182 21.76 -3.36 -16.95
CA LEU A 182 20.91 -4.41 -17.50
C LEU A 182 21.69 -5.34 -18.44
N ALA A 183 21.13 -6.53 -18.72
CA ALA A 183 21.74 -7.51 -19.62
C ALA A 183 21.95 -6.99 -21.06
N ASP A 184 21.19 -5.97 -21.48
CA ASP A 184 21.32 -5.30 -22.77
C ASP A 184 22.33 -4.13 -22.76
N GLY A 185 23.02 -3.90 -21.65
CA GLY A 185 24.01 -2.83 -21.48
C GLY A 185 23.44 -1.49 -21.01
N THR A 186 22.12 -1.38 -20.78
CA THR A 186 21.50 -0.14 -20.31
C THR A 186 21.90 0.16 -18.87
N PRO A 187 22.47 1.35 -18.55
CA PRO A 187 22.85 1.70 -17.20
C PRO A 187 21.62 1.97 -16.32
N ILE A 188 21.59 1.37 -15.14
CA ILE A 188 20.60 1.65 -14.09
C ILE A 188 21.20 2.69 -13.16
N ARG A 189 20.53 3.83 -13.05
CA ARG A 189 20.89 4.90 -12.12
C ARG A 189 20.49 4.54 -10.68
N PRO A 190 21.24 5.00 -9.67
CA PRO A 190 20.95 4.75 -8.27
C PRO A 190 19.60 5.35 -7.83
N LEU A 191 18.98 4.70 -6.86
CA LEU A 191 17.83 5.21 -6.09
C LEU A 191 18.01 5.03 -4.57
N ALA A 192 19.14 4.46 -4.12
CA ALA A 192 19.41 4.14 -2.73
C ALA A 192 19.86 5.34 -1.87
N VAL A 193 19.13 6.46 -1.94
CA VAL A 193 19.43 7.70 -1.18
C VAL A 193 18.65 7.80 0.14
N PHE A 194 17.73 6.86 0.39
CA PHE A 194 16.96 6.80 1.62
C PHE A 194 17.72 6.02 2.70
N ASN A 195 17.63 6.49 3.94
CA ASN A 195 18.00 5.76 5.14
C ASN A 195 16.90 4.73 5.51
N PRO A 196 17.00 3.99 6.65
CA PRO A 196 16.02 2.96 7.00
C PRO A 196 14.56 3.43 7.02
N ILE A 197 14.30 4.63 7.56
CA ILE A 197 12.95 5.17 7.72
C ILE A 197 12.98 6.69 7.49
N HIS A 198 12.22 7.15 6.50
CA HIS A 198 12.00 8.56 6.23
C HIS A 198 10.60 9.00 6.65
N PHE A 199 10.46 10.29 6.95
CA PHE A 199 9.19 10.99 7.07
C PHE A 199 9.14 12.08 6.00
N GLN A 200 8.03 12.17 5.27
CA GLN A 200 7.81 13.21 4.28
C GLN A 200 6.52 13.96 4.61
N ASP A 201 6.58 15.29 4.58
CA ASP A 201 5.38 16.10 4.55
C ASP A 201 4.56 15.77 3.28
N LEU A 202 3.25 16.03 3.32
CA LEU A 202 2.35 15.63 2.23
C LEU A 202 2.82 16.08 0.82
N PRO A 203 3.38 17.27 0.59
CA PRO A 203 3.87 17.65 -0.74
C PRO A 203 4.95 16.69 -1.27
N GLU A 204 6.01 16.43 -0.50
CA GLU A 204 7.09 15.53 -0.87
C GLU A 204 6.60 14.07 -0.99
N LEU A 205 5.76 13.62 -0.07
CA LEU A 205 5.15 12.29 -0.14
C LEU A 205 4.34 12.12 -1.42
N PHE A 206 3.59 13.14 -1.84
CA PHE A 206 2.82 13.09 -3.07
C PHE A 206 3.69 13.19 -4.33
N MET A 207 4.89 13.76 -4.27
CA MET A 207 5.84 13.60 -5.38
C MET A 207 6.20 12.14 -5.60
N GLU A 208 6.39 11.40 -4.50
CA GLU A 208 6.67 9.96 -4.55
C GLU A 208 5.44 9.15 -4.99
N PHE A 209 4.25 9.45 -4.48
CA PHE A 209 3.02 8.74 -4.87
C PHE A 209 2.58 9.00 -6.30
N VAL A 210 2.83 10.20 -6.84
CA VAL A 210 2.59 10.50 -8.25
C VAL A 210 3.54 9.68 -9.15
N SER A 211 4.78 9.49 -8.70
CA SER A 211 5.87 8.96 -9.53
C SER A 211 6.08 7.46 -9.40
N SER A 212 5.89 6.89 -8.21
CA SER A 212 6.11 5.47 -7.86
C SER A 212 7.33 4.87 -8.55
N LEU A 213 8.52 5.38 -8.19
CA LEU A 213 9.75 5.11 -8.91
C LEU A 213 10.29 3.70 -8.63
N THR A 214 10.88 3.08 -9.66
CA THR A 214 11.53 1.76 -9.58
C THR A 214 12.76 1.67 -10.48
N GLY A 215 13.81 1.01 -10.00
CA GLY A 215 15.05 0.79 -10.77
C GLY A 215 15.04 -0.45 -11.67
N LYS A 216 14.06 -1.34 -11.56
CA LYS A 216 14.04 -2.64 -12.30
C LYS A 216 13.62 -2.54 -13.76
N SER A 217 12.99 -1.43 -14.16
CA SER A 217 12.53 -1.20 -15.54
C SER A 217 12.82 0.25 -15.92
N PRO A 218 14.11 0.63 -16.07
CA PRO A 218 14.50 1.99 -16.37
C PRO A 218 13.85 2.44 -17.68
N SER A 219 13.37 3.68 -17.69
CA SER A 219 13.00 4.35 -18.93
C SER A 219 14.26 4.72 -19.72
N THR A 220 14.13 5.03 -21.01
CA THR A 220 15.23 5.55 -21.84
C THR A 220 15.89 6.82 -21.27
N THR A 221 15.30 7.45 -20.25
CA THR A 221 15.72 8.74 -19.69
C THR A 221 15.97 8.72 -18.17
N GLY A 222 15.93 7.56 -17.51
CA GLY A 222 16.18 7.43 -16.06
C GLY A 222 15.28 6.39 -15.37
N ALA A 223 15.04 6.53 -14.06
CA ALA A 223 14.21 5.61 -13.28
C ALA A 223 12.86 5.29 -13.96
N GLY A 224 12.42 4.03 -13.81
CA GLY A 224 11.10 3.59 -14.21
C GLY A 224 10.02 4.09 -13.26
N SER A 225 8.76 4.05 -13.70
CA SER A 225 7.59 4.42 -12.91
C SER A 225 6.55 3.31 -13.01
N GLU A 226 5.97 2.94 -11.87
CA GLU A 226 4.82 2.03 -11.79
C GLU A 226 3.47 2.75 -11.95
N GLY A 227 3.49 4.04 -12.31
CA GLY A 227 2.32 4.92 -12.33
C GLY A 227 1.89 5.37 -10.93
N ALA A 228 0.94 6.30 -10.86
CA ALA A 228 0.50 6.84 -9.56
C ALA A 228 0.03 5.73 -8.62
N LEU A 229 0.49 5.77 -7.36
CA LEU A 229 0.13 4.82 -6.30
C LEU A 229 0.39 3.35 -6.67
N THR A 230 1.39 3.08 -7.52
CA THR A 230 1.69 1.77 -8.12
C THR A 230 0.51 1.14 -8.89
N LYS A 231 -0.45 1.96 -9.33
CA LYS A 231 -1.68 1.51 -10.02
C LYS A 231 -1.64 1.72 -11.53
N GLY A 232 -0.47 2.01 -12.12
CA GLY A 232 -0.31 2.23 -13.56
C GLY A 232 -1.01 1.17 -14.43
N PRO A 233 -0.75 -0.13 -14.23
CA PRO A 233 -1.37 -1.22 -14.98
C PRO A 233 -2.83 -1.52 -14.62
N PHE A 234 -3.36 -0.92 -13.55
CA PHE A 234 -4.63 -1.32 -12.92
C PHE A 234 -5.67 -0.20 -12.87
N ASN A 235 -5.36 0.98 -13.42
CA ASN A 235 -6.26 2.11 -13.46
C ASN A 235 -6.66 2.42 -14.91
N SER A 236 -7.95 2.22 -15.23
CA SER A 236 -8.54 2.56 -16.52
C SER A 236 -9.09 3.98 -16.61
N LEU A 237 -8.90 4.79 -15.55
CA LEU A 237 -9.32 6.18 -15.44
C LEU A 237 -8.10 7.11 -15.33
N THR A 238 -8.35 8.42 -15.21
CA THR A 238 -7.29 9.39 -14.91
C THR A 238 -6.76 9.19 -13.48
N PHE A 239 -5.44 9.12 -13.34
CA PHE A 239 -4.78 8.94 -12.04
C PHE A 239 -5.10 10.04 -11.02
N THR A 240 -5.48 11.23 -11.49
CA THR A 240 -5.88 12.34 -10.62
C THR A 240 -7.07 12.01 -9.73
N ALA A 241 -8.02 11.18 -10.15
CA ALA A 241 -9.16 10.79 -9.31
C ALA A 241 -8.69 10.02 -8.05
N ASP A 242 -7.74 9.11 -8.23
CA ASP A 242 -7.14 8.34 -7.15
C ASP A 242 -6.24 9.21 -6.27
N LEU A 243 -5.42 10.07 -6.87
CA LEU A 243 -4.53 10.97 -6.15
C LEU A 243 -5.32 12.00 -5.33
N ASN A 244 -6.37 12.62 -5.89
CA ASN A 244 -7.25 13.54 -5.19
C ASN A 244 -7.89 12.86 -3.96
N THR A 245 -8.44 11.66 -4.15
CA THR A 245 -9.08 10.90 -3.08
C THR A 245 -8.08 10.50 -1.99
N THR A 246 -6.87 10.09 -2.39
CA THR A 246 -5.79 9.73 -1.47
C THR A 246 -5.33 10.95 -0.66
N LEU A 247 -5.14 12.11 -1.31
CA LEU A 247 -4.70 13.33 -0.64
C LEU A 247 -5.74 13.79 0.37
N VAL A 248 -7.00 13.91 -0.05
CA VAL A 248 -8.11 14.27 0.84
C VAL A 248 -8.15 13.31 2.03
N GLY A 249 -8.02 12.00 1.78
CA GLY A 249 -7.98 11.00 2.83
C GLY A 249 -6.86 11.23 3.85
N MET A 250 -5.63 11.49 3.39
CA MET A 250 -4.49 11.74 4.28
C MET A 250 -4.62 13.06 5.06
N ILE A 251 -5.14 14.12 4.44
CA ILE A 251 -5.40 15.39 5.11
C ILE A 251 -6.48 15.22 6.19
N LEU A 252 -7.57 14.49 5.88
CA LEU A 252 -8.68 14.27 6.82
C LEU A 252 -8.26 13.44 8.03
N THR A 253 -7.49 12.38 7.81
CA THR A 253 -7.01 11.53 8.90
C THR A 253 -5.85 12.17 9.66
N GLY A 254 -5.09 13.06 9.04
CA GLY A 254 -3.86 13.59 9.62
C GLY A 254 -2.79 12.51 9.78
N TYR A 255 -2.78 11.50 8.90
CA TYR A 255 -1.74 10.46 8.93
C TYR A 255 -0.41 11.00 8.43
N ALA A 256 0.65 10.72 9.18
CA ALA A 256 2.02 10.98 8.77
C ALA A 256 2.44 10.01 7.66
N GLY A 257 3.10 10.53 6.62
CA GLY A 257 3.67 9.75 5.53
C GLY A 257 5.09 9.35 5.84
N PHE A 258 5.29 8.18 6.43
CA PHE A 258 6.61 7.59 6.56
C PHE A 258 6.92 6.69 5.35
N SER A 259 8.17 6.34 5.13
CA SER A 259 8.56 5.30 4.17
C SER A 259 9.73 4.50 4.71
N SER A 260 9.84 3.23 4.29
CA SER A 260 10.93 2.35 4.72
C SER A 260 11.74 1.84 3.54
N ALA A 261 13.07 1.77 3.70
CA ALA A 261 13.96 1.24 2.66
C ALA A 261 13.87 -0.30 2.56
N ALA A 262 13.84 -0.79 1.32
CA ALA A 262 14.00 -2.19 0.96
C ALA A 262 15.04 -2.33 -0.16
N GLY A 263 15.69 -3.48 -0.24
CA GLY A 263 16.78 -3.77 -1.16
C GLY A 263 18.11 -3.20 -0.67
N TYR A 264 18.26 -1.88 -0.72
CA TYR A 264 19.52 -1.19 -0.41
C TYR A 264 19.38 0.12 0.38
N ILE A 265 20.42 0.45 1.14
CA ILE A 265 20.67 1.76 1.75
C ILE A 265 22.06 2.20 1.34
N GLY A 266 22.16 3.21 0.46
CA GLY A 266 23.40 3.50 -0.25
C GLY A 266 23.90 2.25 -1.00
N ARG A 267 25.10 1.81 -0.66
CA ARG A 267 25.76 0.60 -1.21
C ARG A 267 25.50 -0.65 -0.36
N ARG A 268 24.81 -0.54 0.78
CA ARG A 268 24.56 -1.67 1.68
C ARG A 268 23.28 -2.39 1.31
N LYS A 269 23.37 -3.71 1.16
CA LYS A 269 22.22 -4.57 0.92
C LYS A 269 21.49 -4.84 2.24
N VAL A 270 20.18 -4.67 2.24
CA VAL A 270 19.29 -4.88 3.40
C VAL A 270 18.08 -5.75 3.08
N ASP A 271 17.92 -6.16 1.80
CA ASP A 271 16.80 -6.97 1.31
C ASP A 271 15.44 -6.53 1.89
N HIS A 272 14.80 -7.35 2.72
CA HIS A 272 13.55 -7.03 3.40
C HIS A 272 13.69 -6.91 4.93
N ASP A 273 14.91 -6.91 5.46
CA ASP A 273 15.18 -6.91 6.91
C ASP A 273 14.48 -5.76 7.61
N ILE A 274 14.58 -4.55 7.03
CA ILE A 274 13.94 -3.35 7.59
C ILE A 274 12.43 -3.41 7.43
N SER A 275 11.93 -3.96 6.32
CA SER A 275 10.49 -4.11 6.07
C SER A 275 9.83 -4.96 7.16
N LEU A 276 10.51 -6.01 7.63
CA LEU A 276 10.06 -6.87 8.73
C LEU A 276 10.11 -6.17 10.09
N LEU A 277 11.06 -5.25 10.30
CA LEU A 277 11.20 -4.51 11.55
C LEU A 277 10.19 -3.37 11.73
N VAL A 278 9.67 -2.79 10.64
CA VAL A 278 8.71 -1.67 10.71
C VAL A 278 7.52 -1.95 11.64
N PRO A 279 6.73 -3.03 11.47
CA PRO A 279 5.59 -3.29 12.35
C PRO A 279 6.02 -3.53 13.82
N GLU A 280 7.17 -4.15 14.01
CA GLU A 280 7.75 -4.43 15.34
C GLU A 280 8.17 -3.13 16.06
N ILE A 281 8.73 -2.17 15.34
CA ILE A 281 9.05 -0.83 15.89
C ILE A 281 7.75 -0.08 16.17
N TRP A 282 6.86 0.02 15.18
CA TRP A 282 5.66 0.85 15.28
C TRP A 282 4.73 0.39 16.40
N CYS A 283 4.45 -0.92 16.50
CA CYS A 283 3.50 -1.45 17.49
C CYS A 283 3.96 -1.25 18.93
N ARG A 284 5.28 -1.07 19.16
CA ARG A 284 5.88 -0.83 20.48
C ARG A 284 5.98 0.65 20.84
N MET A 285 5.58 1.58 19.97
CA MET A 285 5.53 3.02 20.22
C MET A 285 4.12 3.47 20.65
N SER A 286 4.03 4.49 21.50
CA SER A 286 2.74 5.15 21.78
C SER A 286 2.27 6.00 20.61
N GLU A 287 0.99 6.40 20.58
CA GLU A 287 0.47 7.30 19.53
C GLU A 287 1.25 8.64 19.48
N GLN A 288 1.61 9.20 20.64
CA GLN A 288 2.43 10.42 20.69
C GLN A 288 3.85 10.19 20.18
N GLU A 289 4.46 9.05 20.48
CA GLU A 289 5.82 8.74 20.02
C GLU A 289 5.90 8.56 18.51
N ARG A 290 4.78 8.22 17.84
CA ARG A 290 4.66 8.09 16.39
C ARG A 290 4.39 9.42 15.66
N ASP A 291 4.09 10.50 16.40
CA ASP A 291 3.84 11.81 15.81
C ASP A 291 5.15 12.44 15.29
N PRO A 292 5.26 12.77 13.99
CA PRO A 292 6.46 13.41 13.44
C PRO A 292 6.78 14.75 14.11
N VAL A 293 5.79 15.52 14.59
CA VAL A 293 6.05 16.77 15.33
C VAL A 293 6.78 16.48 16.64
N TYR A 294 6.34 15.45 17.36
CA TYR A 294 7.04 14.96 18.54
C TYR A 294 8.45 14.47 18.18
N MET A 295 8.61 13.71 17.10
CA MET A 295 9.90 13.19 16.68
C MET A 295 10.90 14.30 16.32
N ILE A 296 10.49 15.30 15.54
CA ILE A 296 11.33 16.44 15.16
C ILE A 296 11.74 17.23 16.40
N LYS A 297 10.80 17.55 17.29
CA LYS A 297 11.08 18.30 18.54
C LYS A 297 12.11 17.60 19.43
N ASN A 298 12.13 16.27 19.43
CA ASN A 298 13.03 15.46 20.25
C ASN A 298 14.30 14.99 19.51
N GLY A 299 14.59 15.52 18.32
CA GLY A 299 15.78 15.15 17.54
C GLY A 299 15.78 13.70 17.05
N LEU A 300 14.61 13.07 16.98
CA LEU A 300 14.43 11.69 16.49
C LEU A 300 14.31 11.68 14.96
N LEU A 301 13.90 12.79 14.36
CA LEU A 301 13.93 13.03 12.92
C LEU A 301 14.82 14.24 12.62
N GLU A 302 15.66 14.13 11.59
CA GLU A 302 16.44 15.24 11.05
C GLU A 302 15.99 15.58 9.64
N LYS A 303 15.90 16.89 9.34
CA LYS A 303 15.51 17.37 8.00
C LYS A 303 16.70 17.24 7.06
N ILE A 304 16.42 16.86 5.81
CA ILE A 304 17.39 16.92 4.72
C ILE A 304 17.16 18.24 3.99
N ASP A 305 18.22 19.02 3.79
CA ASP A 305 18.16 20.30 3.09
C ASP A 305 18.80 20.21 1.71
N ASP A 306 18.36 21.08 0.79
CA ASP A 306 19.05 21.28 -0.48
C ASP A 306 20.46 21.80 -0.23
N PHE A 307 21.40 21.42 -1.09
CA PHE A 307 22.78 21.89 -1.02
C PHE A 307 23.35 22.09 -2.43
N GLU A 308 24.51 22.75 -2.52
CA GLU A 308 25.24 22.93 -3.76
C GLU A 308 26.45 21.98 -3.81
N LEU A 309 26.65 21.33 -4.96
CA LEU A 309 27.87 20.57 -5.24
C LEU A 309 28.35 20.91 -6.65
N ASN A 310 29.61 21.36 -6.77
CA ASN A 310 30.22 21.75 -8.05
C ASN A 310 29.40 22.77 -8.86
N GLY A 311 28.83 23.79 -8.20
CA GLY A 311 28.01 24.82 -8.86
C GLY A 311 26.62 24.36 -9.30
N ARG A 312 26.20 23.14 -8.91
CA ARG A 312 24.87 22.60 -9.20
C ARG A 312 24.09 22.41 -7.92
N GLN A 313 22.86 22.91 -7.92
CA GLN A 313 21.92 22.69 -6.82
C GLN A 313 21.43 21.23 -6.82
N VAL A 314 21.46 20.62 -5.64
CA VAL A 314 20.94 19.28 -5.36
C VAL A 314 19.68 19.43 -4.53
N LEU A 315 18.54 18.99 -5.08
CA LEU A 315 17.21 19.15 -4.46
C LEU A 315 16.91 18.05 -3.42
N ALA A 316 17.84 17.85 -2.48
CA ALA A 316 17.77 16.77 -1.50
C ALA A 316 16.64 16.93 -0.47
N SER A 317 16.10 18.14 -0.29
CA SER A 317 14.95 18.37 0.59
C SER A 317 13.69 17.61 0.20
N ARG A 318 13.59 17.16 -1.07
CA ARG A 318 12.47 16.30 -1.52
C ARG A 318 12.42 14.95 -0.80
N LEU A 319 13.52 14.53 -0.17
CA LEU A 319 13.59 13.32 0.65
C LEU A 319 12.95 13.51 2.05
N GLY A 320 12.59 14.74 2.41
CA GLY A 320 11.94 15.08 3.68
C GLY A 320 12.88 14.99 4.88
N TYR A 321 12.48 14.19 5.85
CA TYR A 321 13.19 13.91 7.09
C TYR A 321 13.59 12.46 7.16
N ARG A 322 14.58 12.15 7.99
CA ARG A 322 15.07 10.79 8.19
C ARG A 322 15.32 10.50 9.66
N ILE A 323 15.21 9.23 10.07
CA ILE A 323 15.47 8.85 11.47
C ILE A 323 16.93 9.08 11.86
N THR A 324 17.17 9.42 13.13
CA THR A 324 18.51 9.68 13.67
C THR A 324 19.00 8.55 14.57
N SER A 325 20.27 8.60 15.01
CA SER A 325 20.77 7.70 16.06
C SER A 325 20.03 7.87 17.40
N HIS A 326 19.35 9.01 17.60
CA HIS A 326 18.51 9.23 18.78
C HIS A 326 17.21 8.41 18.68
N PHE A 327 16.61 8.32 17.49
CA PHE A 327 15.49 7.41 17.21
C PHE A 327 15.87 5.96 17.48
N VAL A 328 17.04 5.55 16.96
CA VAL A 328 17.57 4.19 17.14
C VAL A 328 17.67 3.84 18.62
N ARG A 329 18.40 4.62 19.42
CA ARG A 329 18.55 4.37 20.86
C ARG A 329 17.23 4.38 21.62
N ARG A 330 16.30 5.26 21.24
CA ARG A 330 15.03 5.45 21.95
C ARG A 330 14.04 4.31 21.72
N PHE A 331 13.96 3.79 20.50
CA PHE A 331 12.91 2.85 20.12
C PHE A 331 13.41 1.44 19.82
N LEU A 332 14.60 1.27 19.24
CA LEU A 332 15.11 -0.06 18.90
C LEU A 332 15.56 -0.85 20.14
N VAL A 333 15.83 -0.18 21.27
CA VAL A 333 16.07 -0.84 22.57
C VAL A 333 14.90 -1.71 23.04
N ARG A 334 13.69 -1.49 22.48
CA ARG A 334 12.49 -2.29 22.79
C ARG A 334 12.48 -3.65 22.06
N ILE A 335 13.46 -3.89 21.18
CA ILE A 335 13.57 -5.07 20.32
C ILE A 335 14.97 -5.68 20.46
N PHE A 336 16.01 -4.85 20.46
CA PHE A 336 17.42 -5.26 20.43
C PHE A 336 18.15 -4.87 21.71
N GLU A 337 19.05 -5.74 22.16
CA GLU A 337 19.92 -5.48 23.32
C GLU A 337 20.94 -4.38 23.04
N SER A 338 21.49 -4.33 21.82
CA SER A 338 22.48 -3.35 21.38
C SER A 338 21.92 -2.50 20.22
N PRO A 339 21.04 -1.51 20.49
CA PRO A 339 20.36 -0.75 19.44
C PRO A 339 21.32 0.02 18.52
N ASP A 340 22.44 0.54 19.06
CA ASP A 340 23.44 1.29 18.29
C ASP A 340 24.19 0.42 17.25
N ALA A 341 24.16 -0.90 17.38
CA ALA A 341 24.77 -1.82 16.43
C ALA A 341 23.83 -2.19 15.26
N VAL A 342 22.54 -1.86 15.35
CA VAL A 342 21.54 -2.24 14.34
C VAL A 342 21.70 -1.41 13.07
N PHE A 343 21.83 -0.09 13.21
CA PHE A 343 22.08 0.83 12.10
C PHE A 343 23.29 1.70 12.43
N ASP A 344 24.38 1.49 11.68
CA ASP A 344 25.54 2.35 11.81
C ASP A 344 25.34 3.71 11.12
N GLU A 345 26.30 4.60 11.32
CA GLU A 345 26.22 5.96 10.78
C GLU A 345 26.09 5.98 9.26
N ALA A 346 26.74 5.05 8.55
CA ALA A 346 26.67 4.97 7.10
C ALA A 346 25.28 4.55 6.60
N MET A 347 24.53 3.73 7.35
CA MET A 347 23.13 3.43 7.05
C MET A 347 22.21 4.61 7.36
N LEU A 348 22.44 5.31 8.47
CA LEU A 348 21.64 6.48 8.85
C LEU A 348 21.88 7.68 7.94
N LYS A 349 23.09 7.79 7.38
CA LYS A 349 23.55 8.85 6.48
C LYS A 349 24.14 8.27 5.18
N PRO A 350 23.30 7.79 4.25
CA PRO A 350 23.76 7.10 3.04
C PRO A 350 24.76 7.90 2.19
N GLU A 351 24.69 9.23 2.24
CA GLU A 351 25.61 10.15 1.56
C GLU A 351 27.08 9.98 1.99
N THR A 352 27.36 9.47 3.19
CA THR A 352 28.73 9.24 3.66
C THR A 352 29.37 8.01 3.02
N GLN A 353 28.57 7.13 2.40
CA GLN A 353 29.07 5.98 1.68
C GLN A 353 29.66 6.38 0.33
N ASP A 354 29.00 7.30 -0.37
CA ASP A 354 29.40 7.84 -1.67
C ASP A 354 28.55 9.08 -2.02
N MET A 355 29.13 10.28 -1.87
CA MET A 355 28.44 11.54 -2.14
C MET A 355 28.05 11.69 -3.62
N VAL A 356 28.86 11.19 -4.56
CA VAL A 356 28.56 11.31 -6.00
C VAL A 356 27.36 10.44 -6.35
N MET A 357 27.31 9.21 -5.84
CA MET A 357 26.18 8.31 -6.02
C MET A 357 24.91 8.85 -5.35
N PHE A 358 25.04 9.44 -4.16
CA PHE A 358 23.91 10.08 -3.47
C PHE A 358 23.32 11.22 -4.31
N VAL A 359 24.16 12.11 -4.84
CA VAL A 359 23.72 13.23 -5.68
C VAL A 359 23.08 12.74 -6.98
N ASP A 360 23.65 11.72 -7.64
CA ASP A 360 23.03 11.14 -8.84
C ASP A 360 21.66 10.51 -8.53
N GLY A 361 21.52 9.86 -7.38
CA GLY A 361 20.24 9.29 -6.95
C GLY A 361 19.17 10.35 -6.67
N VAL A 362 19.52 11.45 -5.99
CA VAL A 362 18.60 12.58 -5.79
C VAL A 362 18.20 13.20 -7.13
N ASN A 363 19.16 13.42 -8.03
CA ASN A 363 18.88 13.96 -9.35
C ASN A 363 17.98 13.02 -10.17
N ASN A 364 18.25 11.72 -10.15
CA ASN A 364 17.42 10.71 -10.82
C ASN A 364 15.97 10.75 -10.34
N ILE A 365 15.73 10.87 -9.02
CA ILE A 365 14.40 11.03 -8.44
C ILE A 365 13.75 12.33 -8.95
N THR A 366 14.44 13.46 -8.84
CA THR A 366 13.86 14.77 -9.19
C THR A 366 13.57 14.94 -10.68
N GLU A 367 14.42 14.40 -11.54
CA GLU A 367 14.21 14.34 -12.99
C GLU A 367 13.02 13.44 -13.35
N ALA A 368 12.88 12.30 -12.66
CA ALA A 368 11.74 11.41 -12.85
C ALA A 368 10.43 12.06 -12.38
N HIS A 369 10.43 12.78 -11.24
CA HIS A 369 9.30 13.60 -10.79
C HIS A 369 8.88 14.61 -11.87
N ALA A 370 9.85 15.33 -12.45
CA ALA A 370 9.58 16.31 -13.50
C ALA A 370 9.01 15.66 -14.76
N ARG A 371 9.54 14.51 -15.20
CA ARG A 371 8.99 13.75 -16.34
C ARG A 371 7.56 13.31 -16.09
N THR A 372 7.30 12.70 -14.94
CA THR A 372 5.98 12.20 -14.59
C THR A 372 4.98 13.34 -14.56
N ALA A 373 5.30 14.46 -13.90
CA ALA A 373 4.42 15.61 -13.82
C ALA A 373 4.15 16.26 -15.19
N LYS A 374 5.16 16.34 -16.07
CA LYS A 374 4.98 16.81 -17.46
C LYS A 374 4.00 15.95 -18.25
N ALA A 375 3.87 14.66 -17.95
CA ALA A 375 2.88 13.80 -18.59
C ALA A 375 1.44 14.25 -18.27
N TYR A 376 1.15 14.56 -17.00
CA TYR A 376 -0.16 15.08 -16.57
C TYR A 376 -0.51 16.43 -17.22
N ILE A 377 0.49 17.28 -17.43
CA ILE A 377 0.30 18.57 -18.11
C ILE A 377 0.01 18.34 -19.59
N ARG A 378 0.78 17.46 -20.24
CA ARG A 378 0.66 17.17 -21.66
C ARG A 378 -0.67 16.53 -22.04
N ASP A 379 -1.19 15.62 -21.21
CA ASP A 379 -2.47 14.96 -21.46
C ASP A 379 -3.70 15.71 -20.92
N GLY A 380 -3.48 16.87 -20.28
CA GLY A 380 -4.52 17.72 -19.71
C GLY A 380 -5.13 17.19 -18.41
N SER A 381 -4.71 16.02 -17.92
CA SER A 381 -5.26 15.46 -16.67
C SER A 381 -4.94 16.33 -15.45
N VAL A 382 -3.90 17.16 -15.50
CA VAL A 382 -3.58 18.18 -14.49
C VAL A 382 -4.77 19.09 -14.13
N ASP A 383 -5.69 19.33 -15.06
CA ASP A 383 -6.86 20.20 -14.83
C ASP A 383 -7.92 19.55 -13.94
N THR A 384 -7.89 18.23 -13.81
CA THR A 384 -8.75 17.47 -12.88
C THR A 384 -8.10 17.25 -11.52
N ALA A 385 -6.84 17.66 -11.33
CA ALA A 385 -6.18 17.59 -10.04
C ALA A 385 -6.76 18.65 -9.09
N CYS A 386 -7.00 18.28 -7.83
CA CYS A 386 -7.39 19.24 -6.80
C CYS A 386 -6.28 20.31 -6.62
N PRO A 387 -6.61 21.51 -6.11
CA PRO A 387 -5.67 22.64 -6.09
C PRO A 387 -4.28 22.36 -5.51
N PRO A 388 -4.12 21.62 -4.38
CA PRO A 388 -2.79 21.28 -3.85
C PRO A 388 -1.98 20.41 -4.82
N LEU A 389 -2.62 19.40 -5.43
CA LEU A 389 -1.95 18.50 -6.39
C LEU A 389 -1.63 19.19 -7.71
N ARG A 390 -2.54 20.05 -8.21
CA ARG A 390 -2.29 20.84 -9.41
C ARG A 390 -1.05 21.72 -9.23
N ALA A 391 -0.96 22.42 -8.09
CA ALA A 391 0.21 23.22 -7.75
C ALA A 391 1.48 22.35 -7.64
N LEU A 392 1.39 21.20 -6.98
CA LEU A 392 2.50 20.25 -6.83
C LEU A 392 3.00 19.74 -8.19
N LEU A 393 2.10 19.37 -9.11
CA LEU A 393 2.46 18.88 -10.44
C LEU A 393 3.22 19.96 -11.24
N HIS A 394 2.80 21.22 -11.19
CA HIS A 394 3.57 22.31 -11.81
C HIS A 394 4.94 22.51 -11.15
N ILE A 395 5.01 22.48 -9.82
CA ILE A 395 6.29 22.58 -9.09
C ILE A 395 7.23 21.42 -9.47
N MET A 396 6.71 20.20 -9.60
CA MET A 396 7.50 19.05 -10.03
C MET A 396 8.01 19.24 -11.47
N ALA A 397 7.17 19.70 -12.38
CA ALA A 397 7.48 19.84 -13.80
C ALA A 397 8.41 21.02 -14.12
N GLU A 398 8.22 22.16 -13.46
CA GLU A 398 8.79 23.46 -13.83
C GLU A 398 9.54 24.14 -12.68
N GLY A 399 9.57 23.53 -11.49
CA GLY A 399 10.18 24.09 -10.28
C GLY A 399 9.30 25.12 -9.54
N ARG A 400 8.23 25.58 -10.19
CA ARG A 400 7.28 26.57 -9.65
C ARG A 400 5.89 26.39 -10.27
N THR A 401 4.89 26.95 -9.62
CA THR A 401 3.54 27.09 -10.19
C THR A 401 3.48 28.21 -11.24
N PRO A 402 2.42 28.29 -12.06
CA PRO A 402 2.23 29.40 -13.01
C PRO A 402 2.20 30.79 -12.36
N ASN A 403 1.77 30.89 -11.10
CA ASN A 403 1.81 32.14 -10.32
C ASN A 403 3.10 32.33 -9.50
N GLY A 404 4.13 31.51 -9.73
CA GLY A 404 5.48 31.70 -9.20
C GLY A 404 5.77 31.10 -7.82
N LEU A 405 4.84 30.33 -7.23
CA LEU A 405 5.07 29.66 -5.94
C LEU A 405 6.02 28.49 -6.11
N THR A 406 6.95 28.34 -5.18
CA THR A 406 7.87 27.18 -5.10
C THR A 406 7.37 26.19 -4.04
N VAL A 407 8.05 25.03 -3.94
CA VAL A 407 7.77 24.04 -2.89
C VAL A 407 7.96 24.62 -1.48
N TYR A 408 8.70 25.71 -1.30
CA TYR A 408 8.97 26.32 0.00
C TYR A 408 7.96 27.42 0.38
N ALA A 409 7.11 27.85 -0.55
CA ALA A 409 6.17 28.92 -0.30
C ALA A 409 5.17 28.53 0.81
N PRO A 410 5.03 29.32 1.89
CA PRO A 410 4.05 29.04 2.95
C PRO A 410 2.63 28.90 2.43
N GLU A 411 2.26 29.68 1.40
CA GLU A 411 0.97 29.63 0.73
C GLU A 411 0.73 28.28 0.04
N PHE A 412 1.75 27.72 -0.61
CA PHE A 412 1.68 26.37 -1.20
C PHE A 412 1.54 25.31 -0.12
N ARG A 413 2.34 25.38 0.94
CA ARG A 413 2.28 24.43 2.07
C ARG A 413 0.93 24.46 2.78
N ALA A 414 0.30 25.63 2.88
CA ALA A 414 -1.01 25.80 3.49
C ALA A 414 -2.12 25.00 2.77
N LEU A 415 -2.01 24.78 1.45
CA LEU A 415 -2.99 24.01 0.68
C LEU A 415 -3.18 22.57 1.18
N PHE A 416 -2.19 22.02 1.90
CA PHE A 416 -2.21 20.66 2.43
C PHE A 416 -2.75 20.60 3.87
N LYS A 417 -3.13 21.73 4.48
CA LYS A 417 -3.68 21.77 5.83
C LYS A 417 -5.16 21.39 5.85
N ARG A 418 -5.57 20.74 6.94
CA ARG A 418 -6.95 20.26 7.11
C ARG A 418 -7.94 21.41 7.15
N GLU A 419 -7.64 22.45 7.90
CA GLU A 419 -8.51 23.61 8.08
C GLU A 419 -8.75 24.32 6.74
N GLU A 420 -7.68 24.53 5.97
CA GLU A 420 -7.73 25.13 4.64
C GLU A 420 -8.56 24.28 3.66
N MET A 421 -8.35 22.96 3.64
CA MET A 421 -9.15 22.06 2.81
C MET A 421 -10.63 22.08 3.20
N LEU A 422 -10.95 22.00 4.50
CA LEU A 422 -12.34 21.99 4.97
C LEU A 422 -13.10 23.28 4.66
N ALA A 423 -12.40 24.43 4.69
CA ALA A 423 -12.97 25.73 4.35
C ALA A 423 -13.10 25.96 2.83
N SER A 424 -12.47 25.10 2.01
CA SER A 424 -12.37 25.31 0.58
C SER A 424 -13.65 24.95 -0.20
N ALA A 425 -13.90 25.71 -1.28
CA ALA A 425 -14.98 25.41 -2.21
C ALA A 425 -14.78 24.07 -2.93
N TRP A 426 -13.53 23.71 -3.26
CA TRP A 426 -13.23 22.47 -3.99
C TRP A 426 -13.53 21.22 -3.16
N TYR A 427 -13.27 21.24 -1.84
CA TYR A 427 -13.68 20.12 -0.98
C TYR A 427 -15.20 20.04 -0.88
N ARG A 428 -15.89 21.18 -0.74
CA ARG A 428 -17.36 21.21 -0.72
C ARG A 428 -17.96 20.66 -2.01
N GLU A 429 -17.35 20.93 -3.15
CA GLU A 429 -17.73 20.37 -4.45
C GLU A 429 -17.65 18.84 -4.47
N ARG A 430 -16.61 18.23 -3.87
CA ARG A 430 -16.52 16.76 -3.73
C ARG A 430 -17.68 16.17 -2.92
N LEU A 431 -18.13 16.88 -1.89
CA LEU A 431 -19.25 16.42 -1.07
C LEU A 431 -20.58 16.54 -1.83
N VAL A 432 -20.77 17.61 -2.61
CA VAL A 432 -21.93 17.77 -3.49
C VAL A 432 -21.94 16.71 -4.59
N ALA A 433 -20.79 16.44 -5.21
CA ALA A 433 -20.61 15.38 -6.19
C ALA A 433 -21.02 14.01 -5.61
N LYS A 434 -20.63 13.72 -4.36
CA LYS A 434 -21.02 12.49 -3.67
C LYS A 434 -22.54 12.38 -3.49
N GLN A 435 -23.20 13.46 -3.07
CA GLN A 435 -24.66 13.50 -2.96
C GLN A 435 -25.32 13.25 -4.31
N LYS A 436 -24.91 13.98 -5.36
CA LYS A 436 -25.48 13.87 -6.71
C LYS A 436 -25.40 12.44 -7.25
N GLN A 437 -24.22 11.81 -7.14
CA GLN A 437 -24.03 10.42 -7.56
C GLN A 437 -24.92 9.45 -6.78
N GLU A 438 -25.05 9.65 -5.47
CA GLU A 438 -25.88 8.79 -4.61
C GLU A 438 -27.37 8.94 -4.91
N VAL A 439 -27.86 10.17 -5.13
CA VAL A 439 -29.23 10.45 -5.60
C VAL A 439 -29.49 9.72 -6.92
N ALA A 440 -28.63 9.91 -7.91
CA ALA A 440 -28.79 9.28 -9.23
C ALA A 440 -28.77 7.74 -9.14
N ARG A 441 -27.93 7.17 -8.26
CA ARG A 441 -27.87 5.72 -8.01
C ARG A 441 -29.18 5.22 -7.38
N LEU A 442 -29.71 5.93 -6.39
CA LEU A 442 -30.94 5.58 -5.69
C LEU A 442 -32.16 5.67 -6.61
N GLU A 443 -32.27 6.73 -7.41
CA GLU A 443 -33.35 6.90 -8.40
C GLU A 443 -33.38 5.75 -9.41
N ARG A 444 -32.22 5.40 -9.98
CA ARG A 444 -32.09 4.23 -10.88
C ARG A 444 -32.48 2.93 -10.19
N SER A 445 -32.06 2.74 -8.93
CA SER A 445 -32.37 1.54 -8.16
C SER A 445 -33.88 1.44 -7.87
N ILE A 446 -34.51 2.55 -7.50
CA ILE A 446 -35.97 2.64 -7.24
C ILE A 446 -36.75 2.33 -8.51
N ALA A 447 -36.35 2.88 -9.65
CA ALA A 447 -36.98 2.57 -10.94
C ALA A 447 -36.89 1.06 -11.25
N ALA A 448 -35.70 0.47 -11.16
CA ALA A 448 -35.50 -0.96 -11.40
C ALA A 448 -36.32 -1.85 -10.44
N LEU A 449 -36.41 -1.49 -9.16
CA LEU A 449 -37.22 -2.23 -8.18
C LEU A 449 -38.72 -2.13 -8.50
N ARG A 450 -39.20 -0.96 -8.91
CA ARG A 450 -40.61 -0.77 -9.32
C ARG A 450 -40.94 -1.57 -10.57
N ASP A 451 -40.04 -1.58 -11.55
CA ASP A 451 -40.23 -2.34 -12.80
C ASP A 451 -40.24 -3.86 -12.52
N PHE A 452 -39.33 -4.33 -11.66
CA PHE A 452 -39.31 -5.73 -11.22
C PHE A 452 -40.60 -6.14 -10.49
N ILE A 453 -41.14 -5.28 -9.61
CA ILE A 453 -42.40 -5.56 -8.90
C ILE A 453 -43.59 -5.63 -9.88
N LYS A 454 -43.62 -4.77 -10.90
CA LYS A 454 -44.73 -4.69 -11.86
C LYS A 454 -44.76 -5.84 -12.86
N SER A 455 -43.62 -6.50 -13.11
CA SER A 455 -43.54 -7.59 -14.07
C SER A 455 -44.26 -8.85 -13.54
N PRO A 456 -45.29 -9.37 -14.24
CA PRO A 456 -46.04 -10.56 -13.81
C PRO A 456 -45.14 -11.78 -13.62
N ASP A 457 -44.14 -11.95 -14.49
CA ASP A 457 -43.22 -13.09 -14.48
C ASP A 457 -42.36 -13.15 -13.22
N SER A 458 -42.18 -12.02 -12.53
CA SER A 458 -41.35 -11.90 -11.33
C SER A 458 -42.15 -11.69 -10.04
N ALA A 459 -43.49 -11.75 -10.08
CA ALA A 459 -44.34 -11.47 -8.93
C ALA A 459 -44.06 -12.39 -7.73
N ALA A 460 -43.88 -13.69 -7.98
CA ALA A 460 -43.55 -14.67 -6.95
C ALA A 460 -42.18 -14.42 -6.30
N ASP A 461 -41.17 -14.09 -7.11
CA ASP A 461 -39.83 -13.75 -6.61
C ASP A 461 -39.78 -12.41 -5.90
N ALA A 462 -40.54 -11.41 -6.37
CA ALA A 462 -40.66 -10.11 -5.72
C ALA A 462 -41.20 -10.24 -4.29
N ALA A 463 -42.22 -11.09 -4.10
CA ALA A 463 -42.75 -11.44 -2.79
C ALA A 463 -41.73 -12.20 -1.93
N ARG A 464 -41.15 -13.28 -2.48
CA ARG A 464 -40.18 -14.13 -1.77
C ARG A 464 -38.94 -13.38 -1.29
N LEU A 465 -38.44 -12.43 -2.09
CA LEU A 465 -37.23 -11.64 -1.80
C LEU A 465 -37.53 -10.36 -1.01
N GLY A 466 -38.80 -10.06 -0.73
CA GLY A 466 -39.24 -8.87 0.01
C GLY A 466 -38.93 -7.56 -0.71
N ILE A 467 -39.05 -7.53 -2.04
CA ILE A 467 -38.61 -6.40 -2.88
C ILE A 467 -39.35 -5.10 -2.55
N THR A 468 -40.63 -5.17 -2.20
CA THR A 468 -41.41 -3.99 -1.76
C THR A 468 -40.80 -3.32 -0.53
N GLY A 469 -40.29 -4.10 0.44
CA GLY A 469 -39.61 -3.54 1.61
C GLY A 469 -38.27 -2.89 1.26
N ARG A 470 -37.54 -3.46 0.30
CA ARG A 470 -36.28 -2.86 -0.21
C ARG A 470 -36.54 -1.56 -0.97
N LEU A 471 -37.62 -1.51 -1.74
CA LEU A 471 -38.08 -0.28 -2.41
C LEU A 471 -38.37 0.81 -1.39
N ALA A 472 -39.17 0.54 -0.36
CA ALA A 472 -39.47 1.50 0.69
C ALA A 472 -38.21 1.99 1.42
N ALA A 473 -37.24 1.10 1.68
CA ALA A 473 -35.95 1.48 2.26
C ALA A 473 -35.13 2.39 1.32
N ALA A 474 -35.11 2.10 0.01
CA ALA A 474 -34.43 2.92 -0.97
C ALA A 474 -35.08 4.31 -1.11
N GLU A 475 -36.42 4.40 -1.12
CA GLU A 475 -37.17 5.66 -1.15
C GLU A 475 -36.90 6.51 0.10
N LYS A 476 -36.87 5.88 1.29
CA LYS A 476 -36.49 6.56 2.53
C LYS A 476 -35.06 7.08 2.47
N GLN A 477 -34.13 6.29 1.95
CA GLN A 477 -32.73 6.71 1.79
C GLN A 477 -32.60 7.87 0.80
N LEU A 478 -33.37 7.85 -0.30
CA LEU A 478 -33.41 8.95 -1.27
C LEU A 478 -33.88 10.24 -0.59
N ALA A 479 -34.96 10.19 0.20
CA ALA A 479 -35.47 11.36 0.93
C ALA A 479 -34.45 11.94 1.93
N VAL A 480 -33.66 11.08 2.61
CA VAL A 480 -32.56 11.54 3.48
C VAL A 480 -31.44 12.16 2.65
N THR A 481 -31.09 11.56 1.52
CA THR A 481 -29.97 11.99 0.66
C THR A 481 -30.25 13.33 -0.03
N THR A 482 -31.51 13.61 -0.39
CA THR A 482 -31.92 14.88 -1.02
C THR A 482 -32.20 16.00 -0.02
N ALA A 483 -32.21 15.71 1.28
CA ALA A 483 -32.40 16.72 2.31
C ALA A 483 -31.25 17.74 2.35
N SER A 484 -31.56 19.00 2.67
CA SER A 484 -30.61 20.12 2.64
C SER A 484 -29.36 19.90 3.50
N GLY A 485 -29.49 19.24 4.66
CA GLY A 485 -28.38 18.96 5.57
C GLY A 485 -27.52 17.75 5.20
N PHE A 486 -27.85 17.00 4.14
CA PHE A 486 -27.13 15.75 3.82
C PHE A 486 -25.66 16.01 3.50
N VAL A 487 -25.35 17.07 2.74
CA VAL A 487 -23.96 17.32 2.34
C VAL A 487 -23.10 17.70 3.54
N ASP A 488 -23.65 18.44 4.50
CA ASP A 488 -22.93 18.78 5.73
C ASP A 488 -22.67 17.53 6.58
N SER A 489 -23.57 16.54 6.52
CA SER A 489 -23.34 15.23 7.13
C SER A 489 -22.17 14.45 6.50
N LEU A 490 -21.73 14.80 5.28
CA LEU A 490 -20.58 14.17 4.61
C LEU A 490 -19.23 14.81 4.95
N VAL A 491 -19.21 15.93 5.67
CA VAL A 491 -17.97 16.58 6.10
C VAL A 491 -17.11 15.58 6.90
N GLY A 492 -15.82 15.55 6.59
CA GLY A 492 -14.88 14.58 7.15
C GLY A 492 -14.80 13.24 6.39
N THR A 493 -15.55 13.08 5.30
CA THR A 493 -15.38 11.98 4.32
C THR A 493 -14.59 12.45 3.09
N ALA A 494 -14.10 11.52 2.27
CA ALA A 494 -13.35 11.87 1.06
C ALA A 494 -14.20 12.50 -0.07
N GLY A 495 -15.53 12.49 0.07
CA GLY A 495 -16.46 12.87 -1.00
C GLY A 495 -16.37 11.95 -2.21
N SER A 496 -16.68 12.48 -3.39
CA SER A 496 -16.49 11.84 -4.69
C SER A 496 -15.72 12.78 -5.63
N GLU A 497 -15.14 12.22 -6.70
CA GLU A 497 -14.49 13.00 -7.75
C GLU A 497 -15.54 13.78 -8.58
N PRO A 498 -15.52 15.13 -8.59
CA PRO A 498 -16.51 15.92 -9.32
C PRO A 498 -16.50 15.69 -10.83
N SER A 499 -15.33 15.43 -11.41
CA SER A 499 -15.20 15.14 -12.86
C SER A 499 -15.89 13.84 -13.29
N LEU A 500 -16.32 13.00 -12.34
CA LEU A 500 -17.01 11.73 -12.58
C LEU A 500 -18.50 11.76 -12.13
N ALA A 501 -19.04 12.92 -11.74
CA ALA A 501 -20.32 13.03 -11.00
C ALA A 501 -21.55 13.51 -11.78
#